data_AF-A0A1B2YWG8-F1
#
_entry.id   AF-A0A1B2YWG8-F1
#
_cell.length_a   1.000
_cell.length_b   1.000
_cell.length_c   1.000
_cell.angle_alpha   90.00
_cell.angle_beta   90.00
_cell.angle_gamma   90.00
#
_symmetry.space_group_name_H-M   'P 1'
#
loop_
_entity.id
_entity.type
_entity.pdbx_description
1 polymer ?
#
loop_
_entity_poly.entity_id
_entity_poly.type
_entity_poly.pdbx_seq_one_letter_code
_entity_poly.pdbx_strand_id
1 'polypeptide(L)'
;MSEDKQQKLQENSTEEKTTAQAIESKVEEPVDDSTNSTAQPEENLPESNESAVETDVMNEIDDSNAEDAEDSDTEKRHEIPMPDYHEMNMENLVGELQRLVKNEKVQAIRKHVDNIKDEFNQKFDEFIEEKKEEFIANGGNEIDFRYNSVDKRQFNEVYTEYREKRNQYYKSLEKSHKENLAYRLDLIEQLKALVNV
;
A
#
# COMPACT_ATOMS: atom_id res chain seq x y z
N MET A 1 78.35 -5.15 -4.28
CA MET A 1 77.84 -3.98 -3.53
C MET A 1 76.38 -4.31 -3.22
N SER A 2 76.07 -5.18 -2.25
CA SER A 2 76.14 -4.95 -0.79
C SER A 2 75.12 -3.87 -0.40
N GLU A 3 74.14 -4.03 0.49
CA GLU A 3 73.88 -4.96 1.60
C GLU A 3 72.43 -4.78 2.11
N ASP A 4 71.85 -5.85 2.66
CA ASP A 4 70.72 -5.88 3.59
C ASP A 4 70.99 -5.12 4.91
N LYS A 5 69.98 -4.46 5.51
CA LYS A 5 69.83 -4.43 6.99
C LYS A 5 68.46 -3.97 7.55
N GLN A 6 67.68 -4.96 8.01
CA GLN A 6 67.00 -5.12 9.32
C GLN A 6 66.34 -3.94 10.09
N GLN A 7 65.04 -4.14 10.39
CA GLN A 7 64.33 -4.15 11.70
C GLN A 7 64.79 -3.24 12.87
N LYS A 8 63.82 -2.50 13.48
CA LYS A 8 63.44 -2.64 14.92
C LYS A 8 62.15 -1.88 15.33
N LEU A 9 61.36 -2.50 16.21
CA LEU A 9 60.18 -1.99 16.96
C LEU A 9 60.58 -1.01 18.09
N GLN A 10 59.70 -0.05 18.48
CA GLN A 10 58.88 -0.05 19.73
C GLN A 10 58.23 1.33 20.08
N GLU A 11 56.93 1.24 20.46
CA GLU A 11 56.16 1.88 21.57
C GLU A 11 56.10 3.40 21.87
N ASN A 12 54.85 3.93 21.93
CA ASN A 12 54.22 4.64 23.08
C ASN A 12 52.73 4.93 22.75
N SER A 13 51.70 4.37 23.42
CA SER A 13 51.06 4.66 24.73
C SER A 13 50.11 5.88 24.78
N THR A 14 48.80 5.60 24.99
CA THR A 14 47.73 6.28 25.81
C THR A 14 46.35 5.80 25.28
N GLU A 15 45.56 4.93 25.94
CA GLU A 15 44.64 5.12 27.10
C GLU A 15 43.66 6.31 26.91
N GLU A 16 42.32 6.25 27.06
CA GLU A 16 41.40 5.59 28.02
C GLU A 16 40.05 5.26 27.31
N LYS A 17 39.38 4.11 27.46
CA LYS A 17 38.68 3.47 28.60
C LYS A 17 37.32 4.09 28.98
N THR A 18 36.29 3.59 28.30
CA THR A 18 34.89 3.46 28.75
C THR A 18 34.74 2.51 29.94
N THR A 19 33.82 2.75 30.89
CA THR A 19 32.99 1.74 31.57
C THR A 19 31.86 2.37 32.41
N ALA A 20 30.71 1.69 32.33
CA ALA A 20 29.47 1.66 33.12
C ALA A 20 29.46 2.13 34.59
N GLN A 21 28.30 2.50 35.14
CA GLN A 21 27.37 1.58 35.85
C GLN A 21 26.20 2.31 36.54
N ALA A 22 25.10 1.56 36.70
CA ALA A 22 23.78 1.89 37.27
C ALA A 22 23.75 2.33 38.74
N ILE A 23 22.67 3.04 39.15
CA ILE A 23 22.16 3.02 40.52
C ILE A 23 20.63 3.27 40.57
N GLU A 24 19.96 2.46 41.38
CA GLU A 24 18.56 2.44 41.78
C GLU A 24 18.37 3.12 43.17
N SER A 25 17.14 3.50 43.50
CA SER A 25 16.57 3.74 44.86
C SER A 25 16.37 5.20 45.35
N LYS A 26 15.08 5.59 45.36
CA LYS A 26 14.21 5.90 46.54
C LYS A 26 14.70 6.88 47.63
N VAL A 27 13.89 7.92 47.92
CA VAL A 27 13.23 8.26 49.22
C VAL A 27 12.75 9.73 49.28
N GLU A 28 11.47 9.87 49.65
CA GLU A 28 10.72 10.89 50.45
C GLU A 28 10.60 12.40 50.12
N GLU A 29 9.32 12.80 50.28
CA GLU A 29 8.60 14.09 50.48
C GLU A 29 9.17 15.02 51.58
N PRO A 30 8.67 16.29 51.82
CA PRO A 30 7.24 16.68 51.80
C PRO A 30 6.87 18.16 51.41
N VAL A 31 5.55 18.41 51.50
CA VAL A 31 4.76 19.67 51.68
C VAL A 31 4.67 20.68 50.51
N ASP A 32 3.56 21.36 50.20
CA ASP A 32 2.12 21.40 50.58
C ASP A 32 1.45 22.42 49.63
N ASP A 33 0.22 22.17 49.18
CA ASP A 33 -0.95 23.09 49.21
C ASP A 33 -1.99 22.82 48.10
N SER A 34 -3.12 22.29 48.57
CA SER A 34 -4.52 22.40 48.14
C SER A 34 -4.88 22.76 46.70
N THR A 35 -5.70 21.91 46.07
CA THR A 35 -7.12 22.25 45.76
C THR A 35 -7.93 21.01 45.39
N ASN A 36 -9.21 21.06 45.74
CA ASN A 36 -10.13 19.96 45.98
C ASN A 36 -11.17 19.82 44.84
N SER A 37 -11.37 18.62 44.27
CA SER A 37 -12.68 18.15 43.74
C SER A 37 -12.69 16.69 43.28
N THR A 38 -13.19 15.83 44.17
CA THR A 38 -14.20 14.76 43.99
C THR A 38 -14.40 14.02 42.65
N ALA A 39 -14.08 12.71 42.74
CA ALA A 39 -14.91 11.53 42.39
C ALA A 39 -15.12 11.10 40.92
N GLN A 40 -14.42 10.01 40.56
CA GLN A 40 -14.81 9.02 39.54
C GLN A 40 -16.08 8.24 39.95
N PRO A 41 -16.72 7.57 38.99
CA PRO A 41 -16.67 6.10 39.03
C PRO A 41 -16.03 5.50 37.77
N GLU A 42 -15.21 4.48 37.99
CA GLU A 42 -14.74 3.53 36.99
C GLU A 42 -15.91 2.72 36.43
N GLU A 43 -15.93 2.50 35.11
CA GLU A 43 -16.55 1.33 34.51
C GLU A 43 -15.60 0.73 33.47
N ASN A 44 -15.07 -0.44 33.81
CA ASN A 44 -14.27 -1.31 32.95
C ASN A 44 -15.24 -2.07 32.02
N LEU A 45 -15.06 -1.99 30.70
CA LEU A 45 -15.55 -3.01 29.76
C LEU A 45 -14.42 -3.44 28.81
N PRO A 46 -14.34 -4.75 28.48
CA PRO A 46 -13.29 -5.33 27.66
C PRO A 46 -13.55 -5.14 26.14
N GLU A 47 -12.45 -5.03 25.41
CA GLU A 47 -12.19 -5.19 23.97
C GLU A 47 -13.33 -5.78 23.09
N SER A 48 -13.68 -5.07 22.00
CA SER A 48 -14.06 -5.71 20.73
C SER A 48 -13.48 -4.92 19.57
N ASN A 49 -12.64 -5.60 18.79
CA ASN A 49 -11.87 -5.11 17.66
C ASN A 49 -12.63 -5.35 16.33
N GLU A 50 -13.97 -5.21 16.34
CA GLU A 50 -14.84 -5.45 15.17
C GLU A 50 -15.27 -4.15 14.45
N SER A 51 -15.06 -2.99 15.07
CA SER A 51 -15.58 -1.71 14.56
C SER A 51 -14.83 -1.16 13.34
N ALA A 52 -13.61 -1.64 13.07
CA ALA A 52 -12.79 -1.15 11.97
C ALA A 52 -13.16 -1.73 10.59
N VAL A 53 -13.77 -2.93 10.55
CA VAL A 53 -14.10 -3.59 9.27
C VAL A 53 -15.46 -3.15 8.76
N GLU A 54 -16.43 -2.95 9.67
CA GLU A 54 -17.78 -2.52 9.30
C GLU A 54 -17.83 -1.06 8.80
N THR A 55 -16.96 -0.21 9.35
CA THR A 55 -16.82 1.19 8.91
C THR A 55 -16.19 1.30 7.52
N ASP A 56 -15.21 0.46 7.19
CA ASP A 56 -14.55 0.48 5.88
C ASP A 56 -15.50 0.04 4.76
N VAL A 57 -16.28 -1.02 4.98
CA VAL A 57 -17.27 -1.51 4.01
C VAL A 57 -18.40 -0.50 3.78
N MET A 58 -18.87 0.18 4.83
CA MET A 58 -19.91 1.21 4.69
C MET A 58 -19.40 2.45 3.95
N ASN A 59 -18.13 2.83 4.16
CA ASN A 59 -17.50 3.91 3.41
C ASN A 59 -17.37 3.58 1.92
N GLU A 60 -16.96 2.35 1.57
CA GLU A 60 -16.91 1.92 0.16
C GLU A 60 -18.28 1.96 -0.54
N ILE A 61 -19.37 1.69 0.19
CA ILE A 61 -20.74 1.73 -0.32
C ILE A 61 -21.21 3.18 -0.55
N ASP A 62 -21.01 4.07 0.42
CA ASP A 62 -21.40 5.47 0.30
C ASP A 62 -20.59 6.22 -0.77
N ASP A 63 -19.28 5.93 -0.87
CA ASP A 63 -18.42 6.48 -1.92
C ASP A 63 -18.87 5.99 -3.31
N SER A 64 -19.25 4.72 -3.43
CA SER A 64 -19.78 4.16 -4.67
C SER A 64 -21.08 4.85 -5.10
N ASN A 65 -22.01 5.10 -4.17
CA ASN A 65 -23.28 5.78 -4.47
C ASN A 65 -23.10 7.27 -4.82
N ALA A 66 -22.18 7.96 -4.15
CA ALA A 66 -21.90 9.38 -4.41
C ALA A 66 -21.17 9.59 -5.76
N GLU A 67 -20.25 8.69 -6.10
CA GLU A 67 -19.55 8.69 -7.40
C GLU A 67 -20.53 8.44 -8.56
N ASP A 68 -21.44 7.47 -8.40
CA ASP A 68 -22.41 7.07 -9.42
C ASP A 68 -23.48 8.15 -9.68
N ALA A 69 -23.84 8.95 -8.67
CA ALA A 69 -24.84 10.01 -8.80
C ALA A 69 -24.37 11.22 -9.61
N GLU A 70 -23.05 11.47 -9.69
CA GLU A 70 -22.46 12.60 -10.42
C GLU A 70 -21.77 12.15 -11.73
N ASP A 71 -21.58 10.84 -11.97
CA ASP A 71 -20.98 10.26 -13.19
C ASP A 71 -22.06 9.98 -14.26
N SER A 72 -22.20 10.90 -15.22
CA SER A 72 -23.13 10.72 -16.37
C SER A 72 -22.84 9.49 -17.24
N ASP A 73 -21.69 8.82 -17.05
CA ASP A 73 -21.28 7.61 -17.76
C ASP A 73 -21.45 6.32 -16.93
N THR A 74 -22.15 6.36 -15.80
CA THR A 74 -22.47 5.21 -14.93
C THR A 74 -22.94 3.98 -15.71
N GLU A 75 -23.79 4.17 -16.74
CA GLU A 75 -24.33 3.06 -17.53
C GLU A 75 -23.26 2.28 -18.31
N LYS A 76 -22.09 2.87 -18.58
CA LYS A 76 -20.97 2.17 -19.25
C LYS A 76 -20.21 1.20 -18.32
N ARG A 77 -20.50 1.18 -17.02
CA ARG A 77 -19.85 0.25 -16.07
C ARG A 77 -20.37 -1.19 -16.19
N HIS A 78 -21.49 -1.39 -16.87
CA HIS A 78 -22.17 -2.69 -16.95
C HIS A 78 -22.13 -3.30 -18.35
N GLU A 79 -20.94 -3.58 -18.92
CA GLU A 79 -20.88 -4.48 -20.11
C GLU A 79 -19.46 -4.97 -20.46
N ILE A 80 -18.59 -5.21 -19.48
CA ILE A 80 -17.31 -5.88 -19.76
C ILE A 80 -17.52 -7.39 -19.55
N PRO A 81 -17.46 -8.22 -20.61
CA PRO A 81 -17.55 -9.67 -20.45
C PRO A 81 -16.42 -10.16 -19.53
N MET A 82 -16.76 -11.02 -18.58
CA MET A 82 -15.78 -11.67 -17.71
C MET A 82 -15.53 -13.08 -18.25
N PRO A 83 -14.51 -13.26 -19.11
CA PRO A 83 -14.12 -14.59 -19.57
C PRO A 83 -13.53 -15.41 -18.41
N ASP A 84 -13.42 -16.72 -18.63
CA ASP A 84 -12.74 -17.59 -17.68
C ASP A 84 -11.22 -17.36 -17.76
N TYR A 85 -10.69 -16.65 -16.76
CA TYR A 85 -9.26 -16.36 -16.65
C TYR A 85 -8.45 -17.59 -16.27
N HIS A 86 -9.06 -18.59 -15.64
CA HIS A 86 -8.37 -19.80 -15.24
C HIS A 86 -7.93 -20.63 -16.45
N GLU A 87 -8.72 -20.63 -17.52
CA GLU A 87 -8.41 -21.31 -18.78
C GLU A 87 -7.34 -20.56 -19.61
N MET A 88 -7.02 -19.31 -19.28
CA MET A 88 -6.02 -18.54 -20.02
C MET A 88 -4.59 -18.89 -19.60
N ASN A 89 -3.67 -18.81 -20.58
CA ASN A 89 -2.24 -18.90 -20.30
C ASN A 89 -1.68 -17.55 -19.83
N MET A 90 -0.44 -17.53 -19.31
CA MET A 90 0.18 -16.32 -18.77
C MET A 90 0.28 -15.18 -19.79
N GLU A 91 0.60 -15.47 -21.05
CA GLU A 91 0.71 -14.46 -22.12
C GLU A 91 -0.65 -13.81 -22.42
N ASN A 92 -1.71 -14.62 -22.51
CA ASN A 92 -3.08 -14.16 -22.73
C ASN A 92 -3.61 -13.35 -21.55
N LEU A 93 -3.28 -13.74 -20.31
CA LEU A 93 -3.62 -12.98 -19.11
C LEU A 93 -2.97 -11.58 -19.14
N VAL A 94 -1.70 -11.49 -19.54
CA VAL A 94 -1.02 -10.19 -19.73
C VAL A 94 -1.68 -9.38 -20.84
N GLY A 95 -2.02 -10.00 -21.96
CA GLY A 95 -2.71 -9.36 -23.08
C GLY A 95 -4.08 -8.81 -22.71
N GLU A 96 -4.89 -9.58 -21.99
CA GLU A 96 -6.20 -9.14 -21.50
C GLU A 96 -6.06 -8.02 -20.48
N LEU A 97 -5.12 -8.12 -19.53
CA LEU A 97 -4.85 -7.03 -18.58
C LEU A 97 -4.49 -5.74 -19.33
N GLN A 98 -3.63 -5.84 -20.36
CA GLN A 98 -3.23 -4.70 -21.17
C GLN A 98 -4.41 -4.10 -21.95
N ARG A 99 -5.30 -4.94 -22.51
CA ARG A 99 -6.51 -4.50 -23.20
C ARG A 99 -7.44 -3.72 -22.27
N LEU A 100 -7.69 -4.26 -21.07
CA LEU A 100 -8.54 -3.63 -20.06
C LEU A 100 -7.98 -2.27 -19.62
N VAL A 101 -6.70 -2.23 -19.26
CA VAL A 101 -6.05 -1.00 -18.76
C VAL A 101 -6.00 0.11 -19.82
N LYS A 102 -5.96 -0.24 -21.11
CA LYS A 102 -5.92 0.74 -22.22
C LYS A 102 -7.28 1.23 -22.67
N ASN A 103 -8.29 0.36 -22.69
CA ASN A 103 -9.55 0.64 -23.37
C ASN A 103 -10.71 0.94 -22.40
N GLU A 104 -10.60 0.51 -21.14
CA GLU A 104 -11.68 0.59 -20.18
C GLU A 104 -11.38 1.59 -19.06
N LYS A 105 -12.43 2.07 -18.38
CA LYS A 105 -12.26 2.94 -17.20
C LYS A 105 -11.76 2.12 -16.01
N VAL A 106 -10.79 2.67 -15.26
CA VAL A 106 -10.18 1.99 -14.11
C VAL A 106 -11.18 1.57 -13.03
N GLN A 107 -12.25 2.35 -12.87
CA GLN A 107 -13.36 2.05 -11.96
C GLN A 107 -14.17 0.80 -12.34
N ALA A 108 -14.26 0.45 -13.63
CA ALA A 108 -15.05 -0.68 -14.12
C ALA A 108 -14.27 -2.00 -14.15
N ILE A 109 -12.93 -1.95 -14.18
CA ILE A 109 -12.10 -3.13 -14.39
C ILE A 109 -11.50 -3.73 -13.12
N ARG A 110 -11.77 -3.19 -11.93
CA ARG A 110 -11.15 -3.65 -10.68
C ARG A 110 -11.25 -5.16 -10.50
N LYS A 111 -12.46 -5.71 -10.61
CA LYS A 111 -12.70 -7.16 -10.47
C LYS A 111 -11.95 -7.99 -11.51
N HIS A 112 -11.87 -7.52 -12.75
CA HIS A 112 -11.12 -8.20 -13.80
C HIS A 112 -9.62 -8.21 -13.50
N VAL A 113 -9.08 -7.06 -13.07
CA VAL A 113 -7.65 -6.95 -12.75
C VAL A 113 -7.28 -7.83 -11.55
N ASP A 114 -8.13 -7.88 -10.53
CA ASP A 114 -7.90 -8.72 -9.35
C ASP A 114 -7.89 -10.21 -9.73
N ASN A 115 -8.89 -10.68 -10.49
CA ASN A 115 -8.93 -12.06 -10.97
C ASN A 115 -7.73 -12.42 -11.87
N ILE A 116 -7.39 -11.55 -12.83
CA ILE A 116 -6.24 -11.79 -13.72
C ILE A 116 -4.94 -11.84 -12.92
N LYS A 117 -4.79 -10.97 -11.90
CA LYS A 117 -3.60 -10.96 -11.04
C LYS A 117 -3.46 -12.26 -10.28
N ASP A 118 -4.54 -12.76 -9.71
CA ASP A 118 -4.50 -13.95 -8.87
C ASP A 118 -4.21 -15.20 -9.72
N GLU A 119 -4.88 -15.35 -10.86
CA GLU A 119 -4.60 -16.43 -11.83
C GLU A 119 -3.18 -16.37 -12.38
N PHE A 120 -2.69 -15.16 -12.72
CA PHE A 120 -1.33 -14.99 -13.23
C PHE A 120 -0.29 -15.35 -12.17
N ASN A 121 -0.47 -14.92 -10.91
CA ASN A 121 0.48 -15.23 -9.85
C ASN A 121 0.51 -16.72 -9.55
N GLN A 122 -0.66 -17.38 -9.47
CA GLN A 122 -0.72 -18.82 -9.26
C GLN A 122 0.04 -19.58 -10.36
N LYS A 123 -0.28 -19.31 -11.63
CA LYS A 123 0.38 -19.97 -12.77
C LYS A 123 1.88 -19.67 -12.83
N PHE A 124 2.27 -18.44 -12.46
CA PHE A 124 3.67 -18.05 -12.42
C PHE A 124 4.44 -18.77 -11.31
N ASP A 125 3.84 -18.91 -10.13
CA ASP A 125 4.47 -19.60 -9.00
C ASP A 125 4.65 -21.10 -9.31
N GLU A 126 3.63 -21.76 -9.87
CA GLU A 126 3.71 -23.14 -10.37
C GLU A 126 4.82 -23.30 -11.43
N PHE A 127 4.88 -22.38 -12.39
CA PHE A 127 5.90 -22.39 -13.44
C PHE A 127 7.33 -22.19 -12.89
N ILE A 128 7.49 -21.33 -11.89
CA ILE A 128 8.79 -21.10 -11.25
C ILE A 128 9.22 -22.32 -10.44
N GLU A 129 8.28 -22.98 -9.77
CA GLU A 129 8.54 -24.22 -9.04
C GLU A 129 8.99 -25.33 -9.99
N GLU A 130 8.30 -25.54 -11.12
CA GLU A 130 8.71 -26.50 -12.15
C GLU A 130 10.13 -26.21 -12.67
N LYS A 131 10.45 -24.94 -12.99
CA LYS A 131 11.79 -24.56 -13.46
C LYS A 131 12.86 -24.75 -12.39
N LYS A 132 12.51 -24.55 -11.12
CA LYS A 132 13.40 -24.76 -9.99
C LYS A 132 13.68 -26.25 -9.78
N GLU A 133 12.65 -27.10 -9.85
CA GLU A 133 12.81 -28.55 -9.79
C GLU A 133 13.66 -29.10 -10.93
N GLU A 134 13.43 -28.64 -12.17
CA GLU A 134 14.27 -28.98 -13.32
C GLU A 134 15.74 -28.56 -13.10
N PHE A 135 15.97 -27.38 -12.53
CA PHE A 135 17.33 -26.90 -12.26
C PHE A 135 18.05 -27.77 -11.23
N ILE A 136 17.37 -28.16 -10.15
CA ILE A 136 17.90 -29.05 -9.11
C ILE A 136 18.15 -30.45 -9.68
N ALA A 137 17.22 -30.98 -10.49
CA ALA A 137 17.36 -32.29 -11.14
C ALA A 137 18.56 -32.36 -12.08
N ASN A 138 18.93 -31.24 -12.71
CA ASN A 138 20.12 -31.11 -13.54
C ASN A 138 21.42 -30.89 -12.74
N GLY A 139 21.37 -30.95 -11.40
CA GLY A 139 22.52 -30.82 -10.51
C GLY A 139 22.82 -29.40 -10.06
N GLY A 140 21.90 -28.45 -10.28
CA GLY A 140 21.98 -27.10 -9.75
C GLY A 140 21.70 -27.03 -8.25
N ASN A 141 22.26 -26.02 -7.56
CA ASN A 141 21.95 -25.74 -6.17
C ASN A 141 20.80 -24.73 -6.07
N GLU A 142 19.79 -25.00 -5.26
CA GLU A 142 18.62 -24.15 -5.06
C GLU A 142 18.96 -22.66 -4.83
N ILE A 143 20.02 -22.39 -4.07
CA ILE A 143 20.45 -21.03 -3.73
C ILE A 143 20.86 -20.22 -4.97
N ASP A 144 21.32 -20.90 -6.02
CA ASP A 144 21.79 -20.29 -7.26
C ASP A 144 20.68 -20.15 -8.31
N PHE A 145 19.45 -20.61 -8.02
CA PHE A 145 18.34 -20.52 -8.96
C PHE A 145 17.92 -19.06 -9.18
N ARG A 146 17.97 -18.60 -10.43
CA ARG A 146 17.50 -17.29 -10.88
C ARG A 146 16.75 -17.44 -12.18
N TYR A 147 15.54 -16.92 -12.23
CA TYR A 147 14.72 -16.93 -13.43
C TYR A 147 14.18 -15.54 -13.75
N ASN A 148 14.31 -15.13 -15.00
CA ASN A 148 13.80 -13.86 -15.51
C ASN A 148 12.73 -14.13 -16.57
N SER A 149 11.47 -13.91 -16.22
CA SER A 149 10.35 -14.06 -17.15
C SER A 149 10.03 -12.74 -17.85
N VAL A 150 9.85 -12.79 -19.18
CA VAL A 150 9.33 -11.67 -19.97
C VAL A 150 7.89 -11.37 -19.57
N ASP A 151 7.06 -12.41 -19.41
CA ASP A 151 5.65 -12.27 -19.04
C ASP A 151 5.49 -11.62 -17.66
N LYS A 152 6.32 -12.02 -16.67
CA LYS A 152 6.29 -11.39 -15.33
C LYS A 152 6.65 -9.91 -15.40
N ARG A 153 7.65 -9.56 -16.23
CA ARG A 153 8.04 -8.17 -16.42
C ARG A 153 6.92 -7.35 -17.05
N GLN A 154 6.31 -7.86 -18.13
CA GLN A 154 5.20 -7.20 -18.82
C GLN A 154 3.97 -7.08 -17.93
N PHE A 155 3.61 -8.13 -17.20
CA PHE A 155 2.54 -8.11 -16.20
C PHE A 155 2.77 -6.99 -15.19
N ASN A 156 3.96 -6.93 -14.59
CA ASN A 156 4.29 -5.92 -13.58
C ASN A 156 4.23 -4.49 -14.14
N GLU A 157 4.65 -4.28 -15.37
CA GLU A 157 4.57 -2.98 -16.07
C GLU A 157 3.12 -2.54 -16.20
N VAL A 158 2.27 -3.38 -16.81
CA VAL A 158 0.85 -3.08 -17.02
C VAL A 158 0.09 -2.94 -15.70
N TYR A 159 0.39 -3.79 -14.71
CA TYR A 159 -0.23 -3.70 -13.38
C TYR A 159 0.19 -2.43 -12.63
N THR A 160 1.40 -1.93 -12.87
CA THR A 160 1.84 -0.63 -12.35
C THR A 160 1.10 0.52 -13.02
N GLU A 161 0.94 0.47 -14.35
CA GLU A 161 0.14 1.44 -15.10
C GLU A 161 -1.31 1.50 -14.58
N TYR A 162 -1.94 0.35 -14.34
CA TYR A 162 -3.27 0.27 -13.73
C TYR A 162 -3.30 0.98 -12.36
N ARG A 163 -2.36 0.66 -11.47
CA ARG A 163 -2.30 1.26 -10.13
C ARG A 163 -2.12 2.77 -10.21
N GLU A 164 -1.30 3.26 -11.12
CA GLU A 164 -1.10 4.69 -11.36
C GLU A 164 -2.37 5.36 -11.84
N LYS A 165 -3.03 4.83 -12.87
CA LYS A 165 -4.30 5.36 -13.39
C LYS A 165 -5.39 5.36 -12.33
N ARG A 166 -5.52 4.29 -11.54
CA ARG A 166 -6.47 4.19 -10.42
C ARG A 166 -6.18 5.25 -9.36
N ASN A 167 -4.91 5.42 -8.97
CA ASN A 167 -4.53 6.42 -7.98
C ASN A 167 -4.76 7.85 -8.50
N GLN A 168 -4.52 8.11 -9.79
CA GLN A 168 -4.82 9.40 -10.43
C GLN A 168 -6.32 9.66 -10.46
N TYR A 169 -7.13 8.63 -10.75
CA TYR A 169 -8.59 8.73 -10.75
C TYR A 169 -9.12 9.21 -9.40
N TYR A 170 -8.79 8.51 -8.30
CA TYR A 170 -9.25 8.90 -6.96
C TYR A 170 -8.76 10.30 -6.55
N LYS A 171 -7.53 10.67 -6.90
CA LYS A 171 -7.04 12.05 -6.66
C LYS A 171 -7.84 13.10 -7.43
N SER A 172 -8.20 12.81 -8.68
CA SER A 172 -8.99 13.72 -9.51
C SER A 172 -10.43 13.84 -9.02
N LEU A 173 -11.01 12.73 -8.56
CA LEU A 173 -12.35 12.66 -8.01
C LEU A 173 -12.43 13.49 -6.71
N GLU A 174 -11.50 13.27 -5.78
CA GLU A 174 -11.40 14.04 -4.54
C GLU A 174 -11.24 15.55 -4.81
N LYS A 175 -10.39 15.91 -5.77
CA LYS A 175 -10.21 17.31 -6.19
C LYS A 175 -11.51 17.89 -6.76
N SER A 176 -12.19 17.17 -7.65
CA SER A 176 -13.43 17.62 -8.26
C SER A 176 -14.53 17.84 -7.22
N HIS A 177 -14.68 16.94 -6.24
CA HIS A 177 -15.65 17.12 -5.15
C HIS A 177 -15.35 18.37 -4.32
N LYS A 178 -14.07 18.64 -3.99
CA LYS A 178 -13.68 19.85 -3.26
C LYS A 178 -13.97 21.12 -4.05
N GLU A 179 -13.65 21.14 -5.34
CA GLU A 179 -13.91 22.29 -6.22
C GLU A 179 -15.41 22.54 -6.41
N ASN A 180 -16.20 21.49 -6.61
CA ASN A 180 -17.66 21.58 -6.70
C ASN A 180 -18.29 22.10 -5.42
N LEU A 181 -17.85 21.61 -4.26
CA LEU A 181 -18.33 22.10 -2.97
C LEU A 181 -18.01 23.59 -2.79
N ALA A 182 -16.76 24.00 -3.08
CA ALA A 182 -16.36 25.40 -2.99
C ALA A 182 -17.19 26.30 -3.93
N TYR A 183 -17.42 25.86 -5.16
CA TYR A 183 -18.24 26.58 -6.13
C TYR A 183 -19.70 26.72 -5.68
N ARG A 184 -20.30 25.63 -5.16
CA ARG A 184 -21.67 25.65 -4.63
C ARG A 184 -21.79 26.62 -3.44
N LEU A 185 -20.79 26.68 -2.56
CA LEU A 185 -20.77 27.62 -1.43
C LEU A 185 -20.64 29.09 -1.88
N ASP A 186 -19.74 29.37 -2.82
CA ASP A 186 -19.57 30.71 -3.40
C ASP A 186 -20.85 31.19 -4.11
N LEU A 187 -21.50 30.31 -4.89
CA LEU A 187 -22.78 30.63 -5.51
C LEU A 187 -23.87 30.99 -4.48
N ILE A 188 -23.93 30.26 -3.36
CA ILE A 188 -24.86 30.56 -2.27
C ILE A 188 -24.55 31.94 -1.66
N GLU A 189 -23.29 32.29 -1.48
CA GLU A 189 -22.88 33.60 -0.95
C GLU A 189 -23.28 34.73 -1.91
N GLN A 190 -23.03 34.56 -3.21
CA GLN A 190 -23.44 35.53 -4.23
C GLN A 190 -24.97 35.71 -4.29
N LEU A 191 -25.73 34.62 -4.21
CA LEU A 191 -27.19 34.68 -4.16
C LEU A 191 -27.71 35.37 -2.90
N LYS A 192 -27.11 35.10 -1.74
CA LYS A 192 -27.45 35.80 -0.49
C LYS A 192 -27.18 37.30 -0.59
N ALA A 193 -26.06 37.69 -1.20
CA ALA A 193 -25.71 39.09 -1.41
C ALA A 193 -26.72 39.80 -2.33
N LEU A 194 -27.28 39.10 -3.33
CA LEU A 194 -28.28 39.66 -4.23
C LEU A 194 -29.66 39.86 -3.58
N VAL A 195 -30.04 38.98 -2.64
CA VAL A 195 -31.35 39.00 -1.97
C VAL A 195 -31.38 39.94 -0.74
N ASN A 196 -30.22 40.21 -0.12
CA ASN A 196 -30.10 41.14 1.01
C ASN A 196 -29.87 42.61 0.60
N VAL A 197 -30.26 42.98 -0.62
CA VAL A 197 -30.40 44.37 -1.10
C VAL A 197 -31.88 44.72 -1.18
#